data_AF-A0A967GS24-F1
#
_entry.id   AF-A0A967GS24-F1
#
_cell.length_a   1.000
_cell.length_b   1.000
_cell.length_c   1.000
_cell.angle_alpha   90.00
_cell.angle_beta   90.00
_cell.angle_gamma   90.00
#
_symmetry.space_group_name_H-M   'P 1'
#
loop_
_entity.id
_entity.type
_entity.pdbx_description
1 polymer ?
#
loop_
_entity_poly.entity_id
_entity_poly.type
_entity_poly.pdbx_seq_one_letter_code
_entity_poly.pdbx_strand_id
1 'polypeptide(L)'
;VSVYWNTGNTNARIFAQSQGRMNKPFWRDVDNYVRNSPIHGLDTLNTPLLIAFGDKDGAVDWDQGIQMYNAARWAGKNNVVMLIYPGE
;
A
#
# COMPACT_ATOMS: atom_id res chain seq x y z
N VAL A 1 -8.95 -1.12 -6.70
CA VAL A 1 -8.62 0.03 -7.57
C VAL A 1 -9.09 1.29 -6.87
N SER A 2 -8.28 2.33 -6.79
CA SER A 2 -8.60 3.61 -6.17
C SER A 2 -8.63 4.74 -7.21
N VAL A 3 -8.70 5.97 -6.74
CA VAL A 3 -8.73 7.21 -7.53
C VAL A 3 -7.45 8.01 -7.27
N TYR A 4 -6.92 8.64 -8.31
CA TYR A 4 -5.93 9.69 -8.15
C TYR A 4 -6.63 10.98 -7.75
N TRP A 5 -6.54 11.36 -6.48
CA TRP A 5 -7.15 12.58 -5.95
C TRP A 5 -6.69 13.86 -6.65
N ASN A 6 -5.48 13.87 -7.22
CA ASN A 6 -4.99 15.00 -8.02
C ASN A 6 -5.78 15.25 -9.32
N THR A 7 -6.37 14.20 -9.91
CA THR A 7 -6.97 14.29 -11.26
C THR A 7 -8.40 13.75 -11.35
N GLY A 8 -8.88 13.05 -10.32
CA GLY A 8 -10.16 12.33 -10.33
C GLY A 8 -10.17 11.06 -11.18
N ASN A 9 -9.07 10.74 -11.88
CA ASN A 9 -8.99 9.56 -12.73
C ASN A 9 -8.76 8.29 -11.91
N THR A 10 -9.19 7.15 -12.47
CA THR A 10 -8.89 5.84 -11.86
C THR A 10 -7.40 5.52 -11.88
N ASN A 11 -6.91 4.92 -10.79
CA ASN A 11 -5.56 4.36 -10.74
C ASN A 11 -5.44 2.98 -11.43
N ALA A 12 -6.52 2.48 -12.06
CA ALA A 12 -6.56 1.18 -12.76
C ALA A 12 -5.41 0.98 -13.75
N ARG A 13 -4.97 2.07 -14.40
CA ARG A 13 -3.88 2.04 -15.38
C ARG A 13 -2.58 1.49 -14.78
N ILE A 14 -2.34 1.64 -13.48
CA ILE A 14 -1.18 1.06 -12.81
C ILE A 14 -1.17 -0.46 -12.95
N PHE A 15 -2.31 -1.10 -12.72
CA PHE A 15 -2.47 -2.56 -12.75
C PHE A 15 -2.52 -3.13 -14.17
N ALA A 16 -2.86 -2.31 -15.16
CA ALA A 16 -2.93 -2.73 -16.56
C ALA A 16 -1.64 -2.49 -17.35
N GLN A 17 -0.92 -1.39 -17.09
CA GLN A 17 0.12 -0.91 -18.01
C GLN A 17 1.37 -0.32 -17.33
N SER A 18 1.33 0.02 -16.04
CA SER A 18 2.44 0.71 -15.36
C SER A 18 3.20 -0.20 -14.37
N GLN A 19 3.82 0.40 -13.35
CA GLN A 19 4.68 -0.24 -12.36
C GLN A 19 4.02 -1.42 -11.62
N GLY A 20 2.71 -1.38 -11.37
CA GLY A 20 1.97 -2.46 -10.71
C GLY A 20 1.33 -3.46 -11.68
N ARG A 21 1.75 -3.48 -12.95
CA ARG A 21 1.13 -4.30 -13.99
C ARG A 21 1.19 -5.78 -13.63
N MET A 22 0.03 -6.42 -13.73
CA MET A 22 -0.11 -7.88 -13.63
C MET A 22 -0.48 -8.47 -14.99
N ASN A 23 -0.08 -9.72 -15.24
CA ASN A 23 -0.41 -10.42 -16.50
C ASN A 23 -1.91 -10.69 -16.66
N LYS A 24 -2.64 -10.76 -15.56
CA LYS A 24 -4.08 -10.97 -15.49
C LYS A 24 -4.69 -9.89 -14.60
N PRO A 25 -5.99 -9.56 -14.76
CA PRO A 25 -6.68 -8.71 -13.80
C PRO A 25 -6.52 -9.26 -12.37
N PHE A 26 -6.26 -8.41 -11.39
CA PHE A 26 -5.94 -8.85 -10.02
C PHE A 26 -7.06 -9.67 -9.36
N TRP A 27 -8.32 -9.48 -9.74
CA TRP A 27 -9.45 -10.30 -9.27
C TRP A 27 -9.56 -11.66 -9.97
N ARG A 28 -8.78 -11.91 -11.02
CA ARG A 28 -8.65 -13.20 -11.73
C ARG A 28 -7.36 -13.93 -11.38
N ASP A 29 -6.44 -13.29 -10.67
CA ASP A 29 -5.16 -13.83 -10.20
C ASP A 29 -4.89 -13.35 -8.76
N VAL A 30 -5.81 -13.75 -7.88
CA VAL A 30 -5.85 -13.30 -6.48
C VAL A 30 -4.60 -13.74 -5.73
N ASP A 31 -4.12 -14.97 -5.95
CA ASP A 31 -2.93 -15.50 -5.27
C ASP A 31 -1.70 -14.63 -5.55
N ASN A 32 -1.52 -14.23 -6.80
CA ASN A 32 -0.42 -13.35 -7.18
C ASN A 32 -0.59 -11.94 -6.63
N TYR A 33 -1.83 -11.43 -6.57
CA TYR A 33 -2.12 -10.13 -5.95
C TYR A 33 -1.81 -10.14 -4.45
N VAL A 34 -2.25 -11.19 -3.74
CA VAL A 34 -2.00 -11.43 -2.31
C VAL A 34 -0.50 -11.56 -2.05
N ARG A 35 0.21 -12.36 -2.86
CA ARG A 35 1.67 -12.55 -2.74
C ARG A 35 2.45 -11.23 -2.84
N ASN A 36 1.99 -10.29 -3.67
CA ASN A 36 2.64 -8.99 -3.86
C ASN A 36 2.10 -7.88 -2.92
N SER A 37 1.16 -8.19 -2.03
CA SER A 37 0.56 -7.23 -1.11
C SER A 37 1.22 -7.35 0.28
N PRO A 38 2.04 -6.38 0.71
CA PRO A 38 2.89 -6.52 1.91
C PRO A 38 2.12 -6.80 3.21
N ILE A 39 0.86 -6.36 3.30
CA ILE A 39 0.02 -6.54 4.48
C ILE A 39 -0.23 -8.02 4.81
N HIS A 40 -0.17 -8.92 3.82
CA HIS A 40 -0.29 -10.36 4.06
C HIS A 40 1.01 -11.02 4.55
N GLY A 41 2.13 -10.29 4.53
CA GLY A 41 3.42 -10.73 5.08
C GLY A 41 3.62 -10.37 6.55
N LEU A 42 2.59 -9.86 7.24
CA LEU A 42 2.73 -9.40 8.61
C LEU A 42 3.13 -10.51 9.58
N ASP A 43 2.60 -11.73 9.45
CA ASP A 43 2.96 -12.83 10.37
C ASP A 43 4.47 -13.13 10.37
N THR A 44 5.10 -13.01 9.20
CA THR A 44 6.53 -13.28 8.98
C THR A 44 7.42 -12.03 9.04
N LEU A 45 6.85 -10.84 9.29
CA LEU A 45 7.61 -9.61 9.41
C LEU A 45 8.54 -9.65 10.64
N ASN A 46 9.85 -9.61 10.39
CA ASN A 46 10.91 -9.55 11.41
C ASN A 46 11.88 -8.37 11.20
N THR A 47 11.89 -7.81 9.99
CA THR A 47 12.75 -6.67 9.64
C THR A 47 12.14 -5.38 10.21
N PRO A 48 12.93 -4.51 10.87
CA PRO A 48 12.46 -3.18 11.24
C PRO A 48 11.94 -2.42 10.02
N LEU A 49 10.78 -1.79 10.15
CA LEU A 49 10.07 -1.14 9.04
C LEU A 49 9.86 0.34 9.33
N LEU A 50 10.29 1.19 8.40
CA LEU A 50 9.90 2.59 8.34
C LEU A 50 8.85 2.78 7.25
N ILE A 51 7.74 3.39 7.61
CA ILE A 51 6.62 3.72 6.74
C ILE A 51 6.54 5.25 6.66
N ALA A 52 6.55 5.84 5.47
CA ALA A 52 6.60 7.29 5.29
C ALA A 52 5.68 7.75 4.16
N PHE A 53 4.86 8.77 4.42
CA PHE A 53 3.90 9.33 3.44
C PHE A 53 3.78 10.86 3.58
N GLY A 54 3.42 11.53 2.48
CA GLY A 54 2.88 12.89 2.50
C GLY A 54 1.36 12.87 2.70
N ASP A 55 0.80 13.81 3.45
CA ASP A 55 -0.65 13.87 3.73
C ASP A 55 -1.48 14.45 2.56
N LYS A 56 -0.81 15.02 1.54
CA LYS A 56 -1.40 15.54 0.30
C LYS A 56 -0.93 14.79 -0.94
N ASP A 57 -0.40 13.57 -0.80
CA ASP A 57 -0.14 12.69 -1.95
C ASP A 57 -1.47 12.31 -2.63
N GLY A 58 -1.80 13.04 -3.70
CA GLY A 58 -2.99 12.76 -4.49
C GLY A 58 -2.82 11.64 -5.52
N ALA A 59 -1.69 10.91 -5.50
CA ALA A 59 -1.45 9.74 -6.33
C ALA A 59 -1.56 8.41 -5.55
N VAL A 60 -0.99 8.36 -4.34
CA VAL A 60 -1.04 7.20 -3.44
C VAL A 60 -1.72 7.58 -2.14
N ASP A 61 -2.80 6.87 -1.83
CA ASP A 61 -3.57 7.09 -0.61
C ASP A 61 -2.77 6.67 0.63
N TRP A 62 -2.40 7.64 1.47
CA TRP A 62 -1.63 7.40 2.69
C TRP A 62 -2.42 6.59 3.74
N ASP A 63 -3.75 6.45 3.61
CA ASP A 63 -4.55 5.52 4.42
C ASP A 63 -4.06 4.07 4.29
N GLN A 64 -3.49 3.68 3.14
CA GLN A 64 -2.87 2.36 2.97
C GLN A 64 -1.67 2.17 3.91
N GLY A 65 -0.94 3.25 4.15
CA GLY A 65 0.12 3.34 5.15
C GLY A 65 -0.36 3.15 6.57
N ILE A 66 -1.42 3.88 6.92
CA ILE A 66 -2.09 3.77 8.22
C ILE A 66 -2.57 2.32 8.45
N GLN A 67 -3.18 1.70 7.44
CA GLN A 67 -3.65 0.32 7.50
C GLN A 67 -2.48 -0.63 7.79
N MET A 68 -1.37 -0.51 7.06
CA MET A 68 -0.18 -1.35 7.28
C MET A 68 0.40 -1.14 8.69
N TYR A 69 0.55 0.10 9.13
CA TYR A 69 1.07 0.42 10.47
C TYR A 69 0.19 -0.15 11.58
N ASN A 70 -1.12 0.11 11.54
CA ASN A 70 -2.05 -0.36 12.55
C ASN A 70 -2.17 -1.89 12.56
N ALA A 71 -2.19 -2.52 11.38
CA ALA A 71 -2.22 -3.98 11.28
C ALA A 71 -0.93 -4.61 11.85
N ALA A 72 0.24 -4.04 11.57
CA ALA A 72 1.50 -4.51 12.14
C ALA A 72 1.51 -4.40 13.67
N ARG A 73 1.03 -3.29 14.22
CA ARG A 73 0.88 -3.08 15.67
C ARG A 73 -0.09 -4.09 16.28
N TRP A 74 -1.22 -4.35 15.63
CA TRP A 74 -2.19 -5.36 16.06
C TRP A 74 -1.62 -6.78 16.03
N ALA A 75 -0.78 -7.09 15.04
CA ALA A 75 -0.04 -8.35 14.93
C ALA A 75 1.19 -8.44 15.89
N GLY A 76 1.34 -7.52 16.83
CA GLY A 76 2.41 -7.52 17.82
C GLY A 76 3.80 -7.14 17.27
N LYS A 77 3.87 -6.52 16.08
CA LYS A 77 5.13 -6.09 15.48
C LYS A 77 5.50 -4.69 16.00
N ASN A 78 6.48 -4.67 16.89
CA ASN A 78 6.85 -3.44 17.61
C ASN A 78 7.94 -2.61 16.91
N ASN A 79 8.68 -3.19 15.96
CA ASN A 79 9.75 -2.52 15.23
C ASN A 79 9.24 -1.85 13.96
N VAL A 80 8.13 -1.10 14.06
CA VAL A 80 7.53 -0.37 12.95
C VAL A 80 7.37 1.09 13.36
N VAL A 81 7.85 2.00 12.53
CA VAL A 81 7.72 3.45 12.70
C VAL A 81 6.95 4.02 11.52
N MET A 82 6.04 4.96 11.79
CA MET A 82 5.32 5.71 10.76
C MET A 82 5.66 7.20 10.86
N LEU A 83 6.00 7.80 9.72
CA LEU A 83 6.21 9.23 9.56
C LEU A 83 5.19 9.78 8.56
N ILE A 84 4.64 10.95 8.88
CA ILE A 84 3.77 11.70 7.98
C ILE A 84 4.42 13.06 7.78
N TYR A 85 4.53 13.49 6.53
CA TYR A 85 5.01 14.82 6.14
C TYR A 85 3.81 15.72 5.89
N PRO A 86 3.50 16.66 6.79
CA PRO A 86 2.35 17.53 6.62
C PRO A 86 2.61 18.56 5.51
N GLY A 87 1.68 18.68 4.58
CA GLY A 87 1.74 19.61 3.47
C GLY A 87 2.44 19.11 2.21
N GLU A 88 3.04 17.91 2.25
CA GLU A 88 3.59 17.19 1.09
C GLU A 88 2.51 16.37 0.38
#